data_AF-A0AAD6L4F9-F1
#
_entry.id   AF-A0AAD6L4F9-F1
#
_cell.length_a   1.000
_cell.length_b   1.000
_cell.length_c   1.000
_cell.angle_alpha   90.00
_cell.angle_beta   90.00
_cell.angle_gamma   90.00
#
_symmetry.space_group_name_H-M   'P 1'
#
loop_
_entity.id
_entity.type
_entity.pdbx_description
1 polymer ?
#
loop_
_entity_poly.entity_id
_entity_poly.type
_entity_poly.pdbx_seq_one_letter_code
_entity_poly.pdbx_strand_id
1 'polypeptide(L)'
;MPQAPVMDRRLCEAILKGDVPAFLGLVEEDEHVVDQKPIPGSSSTILHIASRFGHVELAKEIVRRRPELMFEENEKKETPLHEACREGKMEMVRLLVEEDPWLVYKVNQASESVLAVACKRGRLDVVDYLLNFPGLLMLEIDGLTTSLHVAASGGHSGDHTGKPF
;
A
#
# COMPACT_ATOMS: atom_id res chain seq x y z
N MET A 1 5.50 7.87 34.18
CA MET A 1 5.86 8.09 32.76
C MET A 1 5.69 6.74 32.08
N PRO A 2 4.75 6.55 31.14
CA PRO A 2 4.68 5.28 30.41
C PRO A 2 5.98 5.16 29.60
N GLN A 3 6.66 4.04 29.73
CA GLN A 3 7.83 3.76 28.89
C GLN A 3 7.38 3.76 27.44
N ALA A 4 8.07 4.49 26.57
CA ALA A 4 7.87 4.35 25.14
C ALA A 4 8.07 2.86 24.79
N PRO A 5 7.15 2.22 24.04
CA PRO A 5 7.27 0.81 23.72
C PRO A 5 8.62 0.60 23.05
N VAL A 6 9.44 -0.23 23.69
CA VAL A 6 10.78 -0.55 23.20
C VAL A 6 10.60 -1.24 21.87
N MET A 7 11.19 -0.65 20.83
CA MET A 7 11.21 -1.15 19.47
C MET A 7 11.68 -2.60 19.48
N ASP A 8 10.81 -3.55 19.14
CA ASP A 8 11.27 -4.91 18.88
C ASP A 8 12.00 -4.93 17.53
N ARG A 9 13.33 -4.81 17.60
CA ARG A 9 14.21 -4.87 16.43
C ARG A 9 13.99 -6.16 15.64
N ARG A 10 13.63 -7.25 16.31
CA ARG A 10 13.35 -8.55 15.67
C ARG A 10 12.08 -8.47 14.84
N LEU A 11 11.04 -7.83 15.38
CA LEU A 11 9.80 -7.59 14.63
C LEU A 11 10.08 -6.76 13.38
N CYS A 12 10.82 -5.65 13.52
CA CYS A 12 11.15 -4.79 12.37
C CYS A 12 11.89 -5.58 11.29
N GLU A 13 12.88 -6.38 11.67
CA GLU A 13 13.65 -7.21 10.76
C GLU A 13 12.80 -8.28 10.07
N ALA A 14 11.92 -8.95 10.83
CA ALA A 14 11.01 -9.97 10.29
C ALA A 14 10.05 -9.36 9.26
N ILE A 15 9.42 -8.23 9.59
CA ILE A 15 8.47 -7.55 8.68
C ILE A 15 9.17 -7.01 7.43
N LEU A 16 10.36 -6.41 7.56
CA LEU A 16 11.12 -5.90 6.42
C LEU A 16 11.54 -7.03 5.46
N LYS A 17 11.93 -8.18 6.00
CA LYS A 17 12.35 -9.35 5.21
C LYS A 17 11.19 -10.22 4.72
N GLY A 18 9.99 -10.06 5.29
CA GLY A 18 8.87 -10.96 5.02
C GLY A 18 9.03 -12.33 5.68
N ASP A 19 9.79 -12.41 6.77
CA ASP A 19 10.09 -13.66 7.47
C ASP A 19 8.88 -14.08 8.33
N VAL A 20 8.00 -14.89 7.72
CA VAL A 20 6.79 -15.39 8.37
C VAL A 20 7.11 -16.24 9.61
N PRO A 21 8.04 -17.21 9.57
CA PRO A 21 8.40 -17.97 10.78
C PRO A 21 8.89 -17.09 11.93
N ALA A 22 9.76 -16.11 11.67
CA ALA A 22 10.23 -15.22 12.71
C ALA A 22 9.10 -14.34 13.27
N PHE A 23 8.23 -13.83 12.41
CA PHE A 23 7.04 -13.08 12.84
C PHE A 23 6.13 -13.92 13.73
N LEU A 24 5.81 -15.16 13.32
CA LEU A 24 4.94 -16.05 14.07
C LEU A 24 5.54 -16.42 15.43
N GLY A 25 6.85 -16.68 15.49
CA GLY A 25 7.55 -16.93 16.77
C GLY A 25 7.45 -15.74 17.72
N LEU A 26 7.55 -14.50 17.22
CA LEU A 26 7.37 -13.29 18.03
C LEU A 26 5.93 -13.12 18.52
N VAL A 27 4.94 -13.45 17.67
CA VAL A 27 3.53 -13.40 18.05
C VAL A 27 3.18 -14.46 19.09
N GLU A 28 3.82 -15.63 19.04
CA GLU A 28 3.69 -16.66 20.07
C GLU A 28 4.30 -16.23 21.42
N GLU A 29 5.38 -15.44 21.39
CA GLU A 29 5.99 -14.85 22.58
C GLU A 29 5.14 -13.72 23.18
N ASP A 30 4.61 -12.83 22.33
CA ASP A 30 3.73 -11.72 22.72
C ASP A 30 2.75 -11.38 21.60
N GLU A 31 1.47 -11.61 21.82
CA GLU A 31 0.42 -11.31 20.84
C GLU A 31 0.31 -9.80 20.49
N HIS A 32 0.73 -8.91 21.41
CA HIS A 32 0.66 -7.46 21.21
C HIS A 32 1.70 -6.94 20.21
N VAL A 33 2.65 -7.77 19.76
CA VAL A 33 3.61 -7.37 18.71
C VAL A 33 2.90 -6.94 17.42
N VAL A 34 1.69 -7.45 17.18
CA VAL A 34 0.89 -7.13 15.99
C VAL A 34 0.40 -5.67 15.99
N ASP A 35 0.24 -5.05 17.17
CA ASP A 35 -0.16 -3.65 17.33
C ASP A 35 1.02 -2.67 17.24
N GLN A 36 2.25 -3.17 17.24
CA GLN A 36 3.42 -2.32 17.25
C GLN A 36 3.62 -1.64 15.89
N LYS A 37 4.12 -0.41 15.95
CA LYS A 37 4.56 0.35 14.77
C LYS A 37 6.05 0.07 14.54
N PRO A 38 6.45 -0.60 13.45
CA PRO A 38 7.83 -1.01 13.26
C PRO A 38 8.80 0.16 13.10
N ILE A 39 8.33 1.29 12.57
CA ILE A 39 9.18 2.44 12.28
C ILE A 39 8.90 3.54 13.31
N PRO A 40 9.86 3.86 14.19
CA PRO A 40 9.71 4.96 15.14
C PRO A 40 9.44 6.29 14.44
N GLY A 41 8.42 7.00 14.90
CA GLY A 41 8.03 8.29 14.31
C GLY A 41 7.19 8.20 13.02
N SER A 42 6.93 7.00 12.50
CA SER A 42 5.89 6.78 11.48
C SER A 42 4.65 6.18 12.13
N SER A 43 3.47 6.45 11.55
CA SER A 43 2.24 5.73 11.91
C SER A 43 1.99 4.48 11.07
N SER A 44 2.94 4.09 10.21
CA SER A 44 2.88 2.85 9.44
C SER A 44 2.82 1.62 10.35
N THR A 45 1.75 0.84 10.19
CA THR A 45 1.58 -0.47 10.85
C THR A 45 2.44 -1.53 10.18
N ILE A 46 2.55 -2.72 10.78
CA ILE A 46 3.20 -3.87 10.16
C ILE A 46 2.62 -4.22 8.78
N LEU A 47 1.31 -4.02 8.58
CA LEU A 47 0.65 -4.31 7.31
C LEU A 47 1.02 -3.29 6.23
N HIS A 48 1.22 -2.02 6.58
CA HIS A 48 1.74 -1.03 5.61
C HIS A 48 3.09 -1.47 5.06
N ILE A 49 3.99 -1.91 5.94
CA ILE A 49 5.34 -2.33 5.54
C ILE A 49 5.27 -3.62 4.71
N ALA A 50 4.52 -4.62 5.15
CA ALA A 50 4.32 -5.85 4.38
C ALA A 50 3.73 -5.56 2.99
N SER A 51 2.74 -4.66 2.91
CA SER A 51 2.11 -4.25 1.65
C SER A 51 3.05 -3.53 0.72
N ARG A 52 3.86 -2.61 1.25
CA ARG A 52 4.88 -1.89 0.49
C ARG A 52 5.91 -2.83 -0.15
N PHE A 53 6.37 -3.84 0.57
CA PHE A 53 7.34 -4.80 0.04
C PHE A 53 6.71 -5.95 -0.76
N GLY A 54 5.41 -6.20 -0.58
CA GLY A 54 4.67 -7.26 -1.26
C GLY A 54 4.80 -8.62 -0.57
N HIS A 55 4.96 -8.65 0.75
CA HIS A 55 5.07 -9.88 1.54
C HIS A 55 3.70 -10.51 1.76
N VAL A 56 3.14 -11.13 0.73
CA VAL A 56 1.74 -11.62 0.69
C VAL A 56 1.44 -12.63 1.80
N GLU A 57 2.29 -13.62 2.01
CA GLU A 57 2.07 -14.64 3.05
C GLU A 57 2.13 -14.06 4.46
N LEU A 58 3.01 -13.09 4.68
CA LEU A 58 3.05 -12.35 5.93
C LEU A 58 1.78 -11.51 6.12
N ALA A 59 1.32 -10.82 5.08
CA ALA A 59 0.09 -10.04 5.14
C ALA A 59 -1.14 -10.90 5.43
N LYS A 60 -1.25 -12.12 4.86
CA LYS A 60 -2.30 -13.09 5.21
C LYS A 60 -2.33 -13.35 6.71
N GLU A 61 -1.18 -13.62 7.32
CA GLU A 61 -1.14 -13.93 8.74
C GLU A 61 -1.41 -12.72 9.64
N ILE A 62 -1.05 -11.52 9.19
CA ILE A 62 -1.39 -10.27 9.86
C ILE A 62 -2.89 -10.03 9.80
N VAL A 63 -3.50 -10.08 8.61
CA VAL A 63 -4.94 -9.83 8.39
C VAL A 63 -5.79 -10.87 9.11
N ARG A 64 -5.38 -12.15 9.10
CA ARG A 64 -6.06 -13.22 9.84
C ARG A 64 -6.18 -12.94 11.34
N ARG A 65 -5.17 -12.27 11.92
CA ARG A 65 -5.13 -11.93 13.35
C ARG A 65 -5.81 -10.60 13.65
N ARG A 66 -5.54 -9.59 12.83
CA ARG A 66 -5.95 -8.19 13.03
C ARG A 66 -6.45 -7.58 11.72
N PRO A 67 -7.65 -7.95 11.24
CA PRO A 67 -8.19 -7.50 9.96
C PRO A 67 -8.42 -5.97 9.91
N GLU A 68 -8.60 -5.32 11.05
CA GLU A 68 -8.75 -3.86 11.14
C GLU A 68 -7.53 -3.08 10.61
N LEU A 69 -6.34 -3.71 10.60
CA LEU A 69 -5.12 -3.07 10.10
C LEU A 69 -5.20 -2.74 8.61
N MET A 70 -6.11 -3.37 7.86
CA MET A 70 -6.38 -3.03 6.45
C MET A 70 -6.92 -1.61 6.27
N PHE A 71 -7.56 -1.05 7.30
CA PHE A 71 -8.19 0.27 7.27
C PHE A 71 -7.37 1.35 7.98
N GLU A 72 -6.31 0.96 8.70
CA GLU A 72 -5.43 1.89 9.39
C GLU A 72 -4.74 2.83 8.41
N GLU A 73 -4.57 4.07 8.84
CA GLU A 73 -4.04 5.16 8.03
C GLU A 73 -2.67 5.59 8.57
N ASN A 74 -1.65 5.61 7.72
CA ASN A 74 -0.35 6.17 8.07
C ASN A 74 -0.38 7.71 8.09
N GLU A 75 0.78 8.36 8.24
CA GLU A 75 0.87 9.81 8.44
C GLU A 75 0.41 10.63 7.22
N LYS A 76 0.30 9.98 6.05
CA LYS A 76 -0.23 10.55 4.81
C LYS A 76 -1.68 10.18 4.56
N LYS A 77 -2.37 9.61 5.56
CA LYS A 77 -3.67 8.96 5.44
C LYS A 77 -3.71 7.85 4.39
N GLU A 78 -2.59 7.19 4.16
CA GLU A 78 -2.52 6.06 3.23
C GLU A 78 -2.84 4.79 3.99
N THR A 79 -3.69 3.95 3.40
CA THR A 79 -3.94 2.58 3.86
C THR A 79 -2.87 1.63 3.32
N PRO A 80 -2.76 0.37 3.81
CA PRO A 80 -1.85 -0.61 3.22
C PRO A 80 -2.08 -0.85 1.73
N LEU A 81 -3.32 -0.70 1.24
CA LEU A 81 -3.62 -0.80 -0.19
C LEU A 81 -2.96 0.33 -1.01
N HIS A 82 -2.88 1.55 -0.47
CA HIS A 82 -2.17 2.65 -1.15
C HIS A 82 -0.68 2.32 -1.33
N GLU A 83 -0.03 1.74 -0.32
CA GLU A 83 1.38 1.33 -0.42
C GLU A 83 1.58 0.19 -1.43
N ALA A 84 0.69 -0.81 -1.45
CA ALA A 84 0.73 -1.88 -2.44
C ALA A 84 0.55 -1.35 -3.88
N CYS A 85 -0.41 -0.45 -4.09
CA CYS A 85 -0.65 0.19 -5.39
C CYS A 85 0.49 1.11 -5.81
N ARG A 86 1.11 1.84 -4.88
CA ARG A 86 2.27 2.70 -5.11
C ARG A 86 3.48 1.90 -5.60
N GLU A 87 3.73 0.75 -4.97
CA GLU A 87 4.88 -0.10 -5.28
C GLU A 87 4.59 -1.16 -6.35
N GLY A 88 3.35 -1.24 -6.86
CA GLY A 88 2.97 -2.15 -7.93
C GLY A 88 2.89 -3.61 -7.49
N LYS A 89 2.59 -3.87 -6.21
CA LYS A 89 2.55 -5.23 -5.65
C LYS A 89 1.22 -5.90 -5.98
N MET A 90 1.04 -6.33 -7.23
CA MET A 90 -0.22 -6.87 -7.76
C MET A 90 -0.86 -7.93 -6.86
N GLU A 91 -0.12 -8.96 -6.44
CA GLU A 91 -0.68 -10.02 -5.59
C GLU A 91 -1.12 -9.52 -4.21
N MET A 92 -0.46 -8.48 -3.68
CA MET A 92 -0.89 -7.81 -2.46
C MET A 92 -2.15 -6.99 -2.69
N VAL A 93 -2.25 -6.30 -3.82
CA VAL A 93 -3.46 -5.56 -4.21
C VAL A 93 -4.66 -6.51 -4.31
N ARG A 94 -4.49 -7.66 -4.98
CA ARG A 94 -5.53 -8.69 -5.07
C ARG A 94 -5.95 -9.16 -3.69
N LEU A 95 -5.00 -9.56 -2.85
CA LEU A 95 -5.29 -10.02 -1.49
C LEU A 95 -6.12 -9.00 -0.70
N LEU A 96 -5.68 -7.74 -0.62
CA LEU A 96 -6.40 -6.73 0.17
C LEU A 96 -7.79 -6.41 -0.39
N VAL A 97 -7.93 -6.38 -1.72
CA VAL A 97 -9.21 -6.09 -2.38
C VAL A 97 -10.18 -7.27 -2.31
N GLU A 98 -9.67 -8.51 -2.30
CA GLU A 98 -10.47 -9.72 -2.07
C GLU A 98 -11.00 -9.78 -0.63
N GLU A 99 -10.21 -9.35 0.36
CA GLU A 99 -10.64 -9.24 1.75
C GLU A 99 -11.69 -8.13 1.96
N ASP A 100 -11.47 -6.94 1.40
CA ASP A 100 -12.49 -5.89 1.35
C ASP A 100 -12.39 -5.01 0.08
N PRO A 101 -13.32 -5.17 -0.87
CA PRO A 101 -13.38 -4.36 -2.08
C PRO A 101 -13.56 -2.86 -1.82
N TRP A 102 -14.10 -2.45 -0.67
CA TRP A 102 -14.34 -1.04 -0.37
C TRP A 102 -13.06 -0.24 -0.09
N LEU A 103 -11.94 -0.92 0.17
CA LEU A 103 -10.64 -0.28 0.38
C LEU A 103 -10.20 0.56 -0.82
N VAL A 104 -10.62 0.19 -2.04
CA VAL A 104 -10.25 0.91 -3.27
C VAL A 104 -10.78 2.34 -3.31
N TYR A 105 -11.83 2.66 -2.55
CA TYR A 105 -12.48 3.98 -2.56
C TYR A 105 -11.92 4.95 -1.52
N LYS A 106 -10.95 4.51 -0.70
CA LYS A 106 -10.25 5.40 0.23
C LYS A 106 -9.35 6.37 -0.54
N VAL A 107 -9.25 7.59 -0.01
CA VAL A 107 -8.35 8.62 -0.53
C VAL A 107 -7.37 9.04 0.55
N ASN A 108 -6.13 9.31 0.15
CA ASN A 108 -5.09 9.77 1.06
C ASN A 108 -5.23 11.27 1.39
N GLN A 109 -4.27 11.81 2.14
CA GLN A 109 -4.24 13.22 2.55
C GLN A 109 -4.16 14.19 1.36
N ALA A 110 -3.59 13.77 0.23
CA ALA A 110 -3.55 14.52 -1.01
C ALA A 110 -4.83 14.34 -1.87
N SER A 111 -5.86 13.71 -1.31
CA SER A 111 -7.11 13.36 -2.01
C SER A 111 -6.88 12.44 -3.22
N GLU A 112 -5.81 11.66 -3.20
CA GLU A 112 -5.51 10.68 -4.23
C GLU A 112 -6.17 9.34 -3.88
N SER A 113 -6.89 8.76 -4.84
CA SER A 113 -7.33 7.36 -4.77
C SER A 113 -6.15 6.41 -4.97
N VAL A 114 -6.35 5.13 -4.65
CA VAL A 114 -5.35 4.09 -4.96
C VAL A 114 -5.07 3.95 -6.46
N LEU A 115 -6.05 4.26 -7.32
CA LEU A 115 -5.89 4.31 -8.78
C LEU A 115 -5.01 5.49 -9.20
N ALA A 116 -5.25 6.68 -8.66
CA ALA A 116 -4.44 7.86 -8.93
C ALA A 116 -2.97 7.64 -8.51
N VAL A 117 -2.76 7.00 -7.35
CA VAL A 117 -1.43 6.62 -6.88
C VAL A 117 -0.75 5.63 -7.82
N ALA A 118 -1.46 4.58 -8.28
CA ALA A 118 -0.93 3.61 -9.23
C ALA A 118 -0.58 4.26 -10.59
N CYS A 119 -1.45 5.16 -11.09
CA CYS A 119 -1.23 5.92 -12.33
C CYS A 119 0.01 6.81 -12.24
N LYS A 120 0.14 7.60 -11.17
CA LYS A 120 1.31 8.49 -10.94
C LYS A 120 2.63 7.74 -10.84
N ARG A 121 2.58 6.46 -10.48
CA ARG A 121 3.75 5.57 -10.37
C ARG A 121 3.93 4.66 -11.58
N GLY A 122 3.07 4.75 -12.59
CA GLY A 122 3.14 3.93 -13.81
C GLY A 122 2.96 2.43 -13.55
N ARG A 123 2.18 2.03 -12.54
CA ARG A 123 1.94 0.62 -12.20
C ARG A 123 0.81 0.05 -13.07
N LEU A 124 1.10 -0.16 -14.36
CA LEU A 124 0.11 -0.48 -15.38
C LEU A 124 -0.76 -1.70 -15.02
N ASP A 125 -0.15 -2.80 -14.60
CA ASP A 125 -0.92 -4.00 -14.22
C ASP A 125 -1.95 -3.70 -13.12
N VAL A 126 -1.54 -2.93 -12.10
CA VAL A 126 -2.42 -2.51 -10.99
C VAL A 126 -3.52 -1.57 -11.48
N VAL A 127 -3.19 -0.63 -12.37
CA VAL A 127 -4.17 0.25 -13.01
C VAL A 127 -5.21 -0.59 -13.74
N ASP A 128 -4.79 -1.52 -14.60
CA ASP A 128 -5.70 -2.37 -15.38
C ASP A 128 -6.61 -3.21 -14.48
N TYR A 129 -6.09 -3.71 -13.36
CA TYR A 129 -6.90 -4.40 -12.36
C TYR A 129 -7.94 -3.47 -11.71
N LEU A 130 -7.52 -2.29 -11.25
CA LEU A 130 -8.37 -1.32 -10.55
C LEU A 130 -9.43 -0.66 -11.47
N LEU A 131 -9.20 -0.62 -12.78
CA LEU A 131 -10.19 -0.14 -13.76
C LEU A 131 -11.45 -1.01 -13.83
N ASN A 132 -11.42 -2.23 -13.29
CA ASN A 132 -12.59 -3.10 -13.19
C ASN A 132 -13.56 -2.68 -12.06
N PHE A 133 -13.27 -1.60 -11.31
CA PHE A 133 -14.11 -1.09 -10.22
C PHE A 133 -14.85 0.18 -10.68
N PRO A 134 -16.12 0.10 -11.11
CA PRO A 134 -16.79 1.20 -11.83
C PRO A 134 -16.89 2.51 -11.04
N GLY A 135 -17.08 2.43 -9.72
CA GLY A 135 -17.15 3.61 -8.86
C GLY A 135 -15.81 4.36 -8.70
N LEU A 136 -14.68 3.70 -8.96
CA LEU A 136 -13.37 4.29 -8.78
C LEU A 136 -13.07 5.32 -9.87
N LEU A 137 -13.53 5.04 -11.09
CA LEU A 137 -13.48 5.97 -12.22
C LEU A 137 -14.28 7.24 -11.96
N MET A 138 -15.44 7.13 -11.30
CA MET A 138 -16.27 8.30 -11.00
C MET A 138 -15.61 9.24 -9.99
N LEU A 139 -14.92 8.70 -8.97
CA LEU A 139 -14.16 9.51 -8.01
C LEU A 139 -13.06 10.35 -8.68
N GLU A 140 -12.49 9.86 -9.79
CA GLU A 140 -11.46 10.57 -10.55
C GLU A 140 -12.00 11.66 -11.49
N ILE A 141 -13.30 11.62 -11.82
CA ILE A 141 -13.93 12.58 -12.74
C ILE A 141 -14.31 13.88 -12.01
N ASP A 142 -14.76 13.80 -10.76
CA ASP A 142 -15.21 14.97 -9.99
C ASP A 142 -14.06 15.75 -9.32
N GLY A 143 -12.86 15.17 -9.27
CA GLY A 143 -11.67 15.78 -8.66
C GLY A 143 -10.66 16.30 -9.69
N LEU A 144 -11.03 17.25 -10.55
CA LEU A 144 -10.14 18.09 -11.38
C LEU A 144 -8.83 17.42 -11.88
N THR A 145 -8.82 16.98 -13.15
CA THR A 145 -7.62 16.73 -13.99
C THR A 145 -6.80 15.46 -13.70
N THR A 146 -7.44 14.32 -13.98
CA THR A 146 -6.92 13.20 -14.78
C THR A 146 -5.61 12.51 -14.35
N SER A 147 -5.74 11.50 -13.48
CA SER A 147 -4.78 10.39 -13.30
C SER A 147 -4.40 9.72 -14.63
N LEU A 148 -5.38 9.57 -15.53
CA LEU A 148 -5.22 8.98 -16.87
C LEU A 148 -4.32 9.82 -17.80
N HIS A 149 -4.32 11.16 -17.70
CA HIS A 149 -3.39 12.00 -18.47
C HIS A 149 -1.96 11.91 -17.91
N VAL A 150 -1.79 11.69 -16.61
CA VAL A 150 -0.45 11.51 -16.00
C VAL A 150 0.16 10.17 -16.43
N ALA A 151 -0.63 9.09 -16.49
CA ALA A 151 -0.17 7.81 -17.04
C ALA A 151 0.24 7.93 -18.52
N ALA A 152 -0.52 8.67 -19.34
CA ALA A 152 -0.21 8.90 -20.74
C ALA A 152 1.05 9.77 -20.98
N SER A 153 1.34 10.71 -20.06
CA SER A 153 2.51 11.61 -20.15
C SER A 153 3.82 10.99 -19.64
N GLY A 154 3.76 9.90 -18.86
CA GLY A 154 4.94 9.17 -18.38
C GLY A 154 5.57 8.20 -19.40
N GLY A 155 4.90 7.96 -20.54
CA GLY A 155 5.29 6.92 -21.52
C GLY A 155 6.16 7.36 -22.71
N HIS A 156 6.51 8.64 -22.84
CA HIS A 156 7.27 9.14 -24.00
C HIS A 156 8.59 9.80 -23.60
N SER A 157 9.59 8.97 -23.29
CA SER A 157 11.01 9.31 -23.46
C SER A 157 11.56 8.47 -24.60
N GLY A 158 11.19 8.84 -25.83
CA GLY A 158 11.53 8.14 -27.07
C GLY A 158 11.80 9.13 -28.19
N ASP A 159 12.89 9.89 -28.03
CA ASP A 159 13.81 10.35 -29.07
C ASP A 159 13.20 10.77 -30.43
N HIS A 160 12.96 12.08 -30.60
CA HIS A 160 12.93 12.70 -31.93
C HIS A 160 13.98 13.81 -31.97
N THR A 161 15.21 13.38 -32.25
CA THR A 161 16.28 14.20 -32.79
C THR A 161 15.78 15.07 -33.94
N GLY A 162 16.18 16.34 -33.91
CA GLY A 162 15.64 17.37 -34.79
C GLY A 162 16.04 17.27 -36.25
N LYS A 163 15.27 17.97 -37.08
CA LYS A 163 15.69 19.12 -37.91
C LYS A 163 14.52 19.59 -38.78
N PRO A 164 14.32 20.92 -38.96
CA PRO A 164 13.39 21.44 -39.95
C PRO A 164 14.06 21.54 -41.33
N PHE A 165 13.29 21.30 -42.40
CA PHE A 165 13.53 21.86 -43.73
C PHE A 165 12.56 23.01 -43.97
#